data_AF-A0A8T4GMQ9-F1
#
_entry.id   AF-A0A8T4GMQ9-F1
#
_cell.length_a   1.000
_cell.length_b   1.000
_cell.length_c   1.000
_cell.angle_alpha   90.00
_cell.angle_beta   90.00
_cell.angle_gamma   90.00
#
_symmetry.space_group_name_H-M   'P 1'
#
loop_
_entity.id
_entity.type
_entity.pdbx_description
1 polymer ?
#
loop_
_entity_poly.entity_id
_entity_poly.type
_entity_poly.pdbx_seq_one_letter_code
_entity_poly.pdbx_strand_id
1 'polypeptide(L)' 'MGERVCYREFCPDCDAALTHRDETCPDCGAALDG' A
#
# COMPACT_ATOMS: atom_id res chain seq x y z
N MET A 1 -17.02 -0.63 19.77
CA MET A 1 -16.64 0.16 18.58
C MET A 1 -15.38 -0.49 18.04
N GLY A 2 -15.57 -1.59 17.32
CA GLY A 2 -14.49 -2.42 16.82
C GLY A 2 -14.43 -2.23 15.32
N GLU A 3 -13.41 -1.55 14.85
CA GLU A 3 -12.82 -1.83 13.55
C GLU A 3 -11.34 -1.61 13.74
N ARG A 4 -10.66 -2.73 13.98
CA ARG A 4 -9.21 -2.78 13.91
C ARG A 4 -8.91 -2.44 12.46
N VAL A 5 -8.58 -1.17 12.22
CA VAL A 5 -7.79 -0.64 11.12
C VAL A 5 -7.51 -1.71 10.07
N CYS A 6 -8.17 -1.58 8.91
CA CYS A 6 -7.71 -2.24 7.70
C CYS A 6 -6.22 -1.90 7.57
N TYR A 7 -5.33 -2.78 8.07
CA TYR A 7 -3.90 -2.71 7.82
C TYR A 7 -3.69 -3.12 6.36
N ARG A 8 -4.22 -2.31 5.46
CA ARG A 8 -3.88 -2.35 4.05
C ARG A 8 -2.80 -1.31 3.89
N GLU A 9 -1.66 -1.76 3.40
CA GLU A 9 -0.58 -0.86 3.02
C GLU A 9 -1.07 -0.05 1.82
N PHE A 10 -0.86 1.25 1.84
CA PHE A 10 -1.22 2.16 0.76
C PHE A 10 0.05 2.82 0.23
N CYS A 11 0.07 3.07 -1.07
CA CYS A 11 1.20 3.74 -1.70
C CYS A 11 1.28 5.17 -1.20
N PRO A 12 2.45 5.65 -0.72
CA PRO A 12 2.59 7.02 -0.24
C PRO A 12 2.50 8.08 -1.35
N ASP A 13 2.64 7.67 -2.62
CA ASP A 13 2.67 8.58 -3.76
C ASP A 13 1.27 8.78 -4.39
N CYS A 14 0.52 7.68 -4.56
CA CYS A 14 -0.77 7.70 -5.26
C CYS A 14 -1.96 7.20 -4.42
N ASP A 15 -1.74 6.80 -3.16
CA ASP A 15 -2.75 6.23 -2.26
C ASP A 15 -3.38 4.91 -2.79
N ALA A 16 -2.72 4.25 -3.73
CA ALA A 16 -3.18 2.96 -4.24
C ALA A 16 -3.06 1.86 -3.18
N ALA A 17 -4.03 0.95 -3.17
CA ALA A 17 -4.13 -0.11 -2.18
C ALA A 17 -3.13 -1.25 -2.47
N LEU A 18 -2.00 -1.25 -1.76
CA LEU A 18 -0.92 -2.22 -1.93
C LEU A 18 -1.26 -3.56 -1.27
N THR A 19 -0.56 -4.59 -1.70
CA THR A 19 -0.48 -5.86 -0.98
C THR A 19 0.89 -5.99 -0.34
N HIS A 20 0.97 -6.67 0.79
CA HIS A 20 2.21 -6.91 1.56
C HIS A 20 3.34 -7.62 0.76
N ARG A 21 3.09 -8.02 -0.49
CA ARG A 21 4.04 -8.69 -1.37
C ARG A 21 4.55 -7.80 -2.51
N ASP A 22 4.06 -6.57 -2.63
CA ASP A 22 4.45 -5.67 -3.71
C ASP A 22 5.74 -4.93 -3.34
N GLU A 23 6.82 -5.17 -4.09
CA GLU A 23 8.08 -4.40 -4.00
C GLU A 23 7.96 -3.05 -4.74
N THR A 24 6.94 -2.91 -5.58
CA THR A 24 6.67 -1.73 -6.41
C THR A 24 5.16 -1.58 -6.58
N CYS A 25 4.68 -0.34 -6.52
CA CYS A 25 3.26 -0.04 -6.68
C CYS A 25 2.79 -0.41 -8.09
N PRO A 26 1.75 -1.25 -8.25
CA PRO A 26 1.24 -1.62 -9.57
C PRO A 26 0.45 -0.51 -10.27
N ASP A 27 0.06 0.54 -9.54
CA ASP A 27 -0.78 1.63 -10.07
C ASP A 27 0.07 2.78 -10.63
N CYS A 28 1.03 3.29 -9.84
CA CYS A 28 1.91 4.39 -10.27
C CYS A 28 3.33 3.95 -10.64
N GLY A 29 3.76 2.73 -10.26
CA GLY A 29 5.12 2.25 -10.48
C GLY A 29 6.16 2.73 -9.46
N ALA A 30 5.75 3.36 -8.34
CA ALA A 30 6.67 3.78 -7.29
C ALA A 30 7.31 2.57 -6.58
N ALA A 31 8.63 2.59 -6.36
CA ALA A 31 9.31 1.58 -5.57
C ALA A 31 8.87 1.67 -4.10
N LEU A 32 8.48 0.53 -3.52
CA LEU A 32 8.02 0.41 -2.13
C LEU A 32 9.12 -0.09 -1.20
N ASP A 33 10.30 -0.36 -1.75
CA ASP A 33 11.54 -0.70 -1.04
C ASP A 33 11.98 0.48 -0.16
N GLY A 34 11.85 0.28 1.16
CA GLY A 34 12.27 1.19 2.23
C GLY A 34 12.46 0.44 3.54
#